data_AF-A0A7C6NAS3-F1
#
_entry.id   AF-A0A7C6NAS3-F1
#
_cell.length_a   1.000
_cell.length_b   1.000
_cell.length_c   1.000
_cell.angle_alpha   90.00
_cell.angle_beta   90.00
_cell.angle_gamma   90.00
#
_symmetry.space_group_name_H-M   'P 1'
#
loop_
_entity.id
_entity.type
_entity.pdbx_description
1 polymer ?
#
loop_
_entity_poly.entity_id
_entity_poly.type
_entity_poly.pdbx_seq_one_letter_code
_entity_poly.pdbx_strand_id
1 'polypeptide(L)'
;MKKRTITVFALILLILTMSLIGCNKTDSEKQDNNTAKSNQTVKNENKENNEEGDGTITISLKISNLDQRQEKYNLIFAPVGAFNPGEPITRFKSYPIESDSLTVDISELSAYCDWDMGGSGEMKIGLSVARVEDINSRNPLSEIMPLTFSEDLQTCKEGKEITLSMTDKPLTSLYPEGTFLVRIVDSKGEGGYVNFRYQSKTNTTLTLGRGSSGPDFLVAFEASEFKGKIRDAVLVITDFENKPISEQRELRFDENGYCEQGQYIEVVIPR
;
A
#
# COMPACT_ATOMS: atom_id res chain seq x y z
N MET A 1 0.76 45.28 -44.65
CA MET A 1 0.85 43.79 -44.57
C MET A 1 -0.37 43.29 -43.79
N LYS A 2 -1.00 42.24 -44.32
CA LYS A 2 -2.41 41.88 -44.10
C LYS A 2 -2.66 41.12 -42.78
N LYS A 3 -3.80 41.45 -42.17
CA LYS A 3 -4.56 40.69 -41.16
C LYS A 3 -5.12 39.37 -41.74
N ARG A 4 -5.64 38.51 -40.83
CA ARG A 4 -6.58 37.36 -40.99
C ARG A 4 -5.89 35.98 -40.89
N THR A 5 -6.43 34.91 -40.29
CA THR A 5 -7.82 34.58 -39.91
C THR A 5 -7.87 33.36 -38.99
N ILE A 6 -8.85 33.37 -38.09
CA ILE A 6 -9.53 32.23 -37.45
C ILE A 6 -10.06 31.26 -38.51
N THR A 7 -9.84 29.94 -38.38
CA THR A 7 -10.77 28.81 -38.67
C THR A 7 -10.04 27.47 -38.83
N VAL A 8 -10.11 26.58 -37.83
CA VAL A 8 -10.10 25.12 -38.05
C VAL A 8 -10.98 24.48 -36.96
N PHE A 9 -12.28 24.70 -37.05
CA PHE A 9 -13.31 24.06 -36.21
C PHE A 9 -14.33 23.28 -37.07
N ALA A 10 -13.89 22.77 -38.21
CA ALA A 10 -14.75 22.20 -39.24
C ALA A 10 -14.19 20.90 -39.85
N LEU A 11 -13.63 20.00 -39.02
CA LEU A 11 -13.13 18.70 -39.50
C LEU A 11 -13.67 17.47 -38.74
N ILE A 12 -14.64 17.63 -37.83
CA ILE A 12 -15.23 16.50 -37.06
C ILE A 12 -16.74 16.37 -37.35
N LEU A 13 -17.23 16.95 -38.45
CA LEU A 13 -18.64 16.88 -38.84
C LEU A 13 -18.81 16.36 -40.27
N LEU A 14 -18.09 15.30 -40.66
CA LEU A 14 -18.28 14.72 -41.99
C LEU A 14 -17.97 13.22 -42.16
N ILE A 15 -17.85 12.44 -41.09
CA ILE A 15 -17.69 10.98 -41.22
C ILE A 15 -18.49 10.29 -40.11
N LEU A 16 -19.78 10.03 -40.36
CA LEU A 16 -20.60 8.91 -39.83
C LEU A 16 -22.10 9.16 -40.04
N THR A 17 -22.49 9.61 -41.24
CA THR A 17 -23.85 9.45 -41.74
C THR A 17 -23.76 8.82 -43.11
N MET A 18 -23.89 7.49 -43.18
CA MET A 18 -24.34 6.69 -44.34
C MET A 18 -24.07 5.21 -44.07
N SER A 19 -25.00 4.55 -43.40
CA SER A 19 -25.33 3.15 -43.67
C SER A 19 -26.81 2.99 -43.35
N LEU A 20 -27.58 3.35 -44.35
CA LEU A 20 -29.00 3.11 -44.49
C LEU A 20 -29.24 1.65 -44.92
N ILE A 21 -30.46 1.19 -44.60
CA ILE A 21 -31.26 0.14 -45.25
C ILE A 21 -31.20 -1.27 -44.65
N GLY A 22 -32.33 -1.64 -44.04
CA GLY A 22 -32.70 -3.00 -43.73
C GLY A 22 -34.06 -3.12 -43.04
N CYS A 23 -35.12 -2.55 -43.61
CA CYS A 23 -36.50 -2.85 -43.20
C CYS A 23 -36.81 -4.35 -43.38
N ASN A 24 -37.44 -4.99 -42.38
CA ASN A 24 -38.71 -5.65 -42.67
C ASN A 24 -39.62 -5.88 -41.45
N LYS A 25 -40.90 -5.70 -41.78
CA LYS A 25 -42.17 -5.83 -41.04
C LYS A 25 -42.34 -7.01 -40.07
N THR A 26 -43.10 -6.69 -39.03
CA THR A 26 -44.02 -7.53 -38.24
C THR A 26 -45.00 -8.32 -39.12
N ASP A 27 -45.29 -9.58 -38.79
CA ASP A 27 -46.67 -10.08 -38.62
C ASP A 27 -46.76 -11.55 -38.15
N SER A 28 -47.68 -11.74 -37.19
CA SER A 28 -48.58 -12.88 -36.96
C SER A 28 -48.12 -14.17 -36.26
N GLU A 29 -48.98 -14.53 -35.29
CA GLU A 29 -49.08 -15.76 -34.52
C GLU A 29 -49.15 -17.04 -35.37
N LYS A 30 -48.63 -18.14 -34.82
CA LYS A 30 -49.29 -19.44 -34.87
C LYS A 30 -48.91 -20.30 -33.67
N GLN A 31 -49.95 -20.61 -32.89
CA GLN A 31 -50.07 -21.70 -31.93
C GLN A 31 -49.84 -23.05 -32.63
N ASP A 32 -49.10 -23.98 -32.00
CA ASP A 32 -49.58 -25.35 -31.71
C ASP A 32 -48.55 -26.19 -30.89
N ASN A 33 -48.89 -26.35 -29.61
CA ASN A 33 -48.94 -27.56 -28.76
C ASN A 33 -47.92 -28.72 -28.80
N ASN A 34 -47.55 -29.13 -27.57
CA ASN A 34 -47.17 -30.46 -27.03
C ASN A 34 -45.68 -30.88 -27.23
N THR A 35 -44.89 -31.34 -26.25
CA THR A 35 -45.17 -32.21 -25.09
C THR A 35 -43.99 -32.19 -24.08
N ALA A 36 -44.31 -32.20 -22.77
CA ALA A 36 -43.58 -32.74 -21.61
C ALA A 36 -42.05 -32.57 -21.45
N LYS A 37 -41.64 -31.85 -20.39
CA LYS A 37 -41.19 -32.48 -19.13
C LYS A 37 -40.96 -31.43 -18.04
N SER A 38 -41.57 -31.71 -16.89
CA SER A 38 -41.32 -31.11 -15.59
C SER A 38 -39.82 -30.97 -15.31
N ASN A 39 -39.41 -29.77 -14.92
CA ASN A 39 -38.55 -29.54 -13.76
C ASN A 39 -38.82 -28.11 -13.27
N GLN A 40 -39.57 -28.00 -12.17
CA GLN A 40 -39.59 -26.79 -11.35
C GLN A 40 -38.18 -26.61 -10.79
N THR A 41 -37.36 -25.82 -11.47
CA THR A 41 -36.26 -25.14 -10.81
C THR A 41 -36.85 -23.87 -10.24
N VAL A 42 -37.10 -23.87 -8.93
CA VAL A 42 -37.36 -22.65 -8.15
C VAL A 42 -36.18 -21.73 -8.45
N LYS A 43 -36.40 -20.71 -9.28
CA LYS A 43 -35.54 -19.55 -9.32
C LYS A 43 -35.64 -18.90 -7.94
N ASN A 44 -34.70 -19.22 -7.07
CA ASN A 44 -34.30 -18.27 -6.05
C ASN A 44 -33.63 -17.13 -6.81
N GLU A 45 -34.45 -16.18 -7.26
CA GLU A 45 -34.00 -14.81 -7.39
C GLU A 45 -33.58 -14.39 -5.98
N ASN A 46 -32.29 -14.60 -5.65
CA ASN A 46 -31.64 -13.72 -4.70
C ASN A 46 -31.77 -12.33 -5.32
N LYS A 47 -32.82 -11.61 -4.91
CA LYS A 47 -32.73 -10.17 -4.81
C LYS A 47 -31.51 -9.92 -3.94
N GLU A 48 -30.39 -9.59 -4.57
CA GLU A 48 -29.44 -8.70 -3.93
C GLU A 48 -30.27 -7.50 -3.50
N ASN A 49 -30.59 -7.45 -2.21
CA ASN A 49 -30.96 -6.19 -1.60
C ASN A 49 -29.71 -5.34 -1.76
N ASN A 50 -29.67 -4.55 -2.83
CA ASN A 50 -28.75 -3.42 -2.96
C ASN A 50 -29.19 -2.42 -1.89
N GLU A 51 -28.83 -2.70 -0.63
CA GLU A 51 -28.78 -1.68 0.38
C GLU A 51 -27.77 -0.66 -0.13
N GLU A 52 -28.29 0.53 -0.44
CA GLU A 52 -27.47 1.69 -0.78
C GLU A 52 -26.50 1.91 0.40
N GLY A 53 -25.21 1.76 0.14
CA GLY A 53 -24.20 2.00 1.17
C GLY A 53 -24.22 3.46 1.61
N ASP A 54 -23.73 3.75 2.82
CA ASP A 54 -23.73 5.11 3.38
C ASP A 54 -22.43 5.86 3.09
N GLY A 55 -21.63 5.38 2.15
CA GLY A 55 -20.35 5.99 1.76
C GLY A 55 -19.22 5.72 2.74
N THR A 56 -19.38 4.81 3.70
CA THR A 56 -18.38 4.49 4.73
C THR A 56 -18.05 3.01 4.80
N ILE A 57 -16.83 2.70 5.24
CA ILE A 57 -16.41 1.36 5.67
C ILE A 57 -15.80 1.43 7.06
N THR A 58 -16.06 0.43 7.89
CA THR A 58 -15.42 0.25 9.19
C THR A 58 -14.41 -0.89 9.10
N ILE A 59 -13.17 -0.63 9.48
CA ILE A 59 -12.07 -1.58 9.41
C ILE A 59 -11.63 -1.92 10.81
N SER A 60 -11.61 -3.21 11.14
CA SER A 60 -11.10 -3.73 12.40
C SER A 60 -9.80 -4.52 12.20
N LEU A 61 -8.90 -4.49 13.18
CA LEU A 61 -7.65 -5.25 13.15
C LEU A 61 -7.75 -6.50 14.01
N LYS A 62 -7.37 -7.64 13.45
CA LYS A 62 -7.18 -8.89 14.19
C LYS A 62 -5.69 -9.13 14.38
N ILE A 63 -5.22 -8.89 15.61
CA ILE A 63 -3.83 -9.09 16.03
C ILE A 63 -3.71 -10.46 16.71
N SER A 64 -3.02 -11.39 16.07
CA SER A 64 -2.77 -12.72 16.63
C SER A 64 -1.37 -12.86 17.24
N ASN A 65 -0.35 -12.17 16.70
CA ASN A 65 0.98 -12.10 17.30
C ASN A 65 1.14 -10.89 18.21
N LEU A 66 1.19 -11.13 19.53
CA LEU A 66 1.36 -10.09 20.54
C LEU A 66 2.73 -9.40 20.51
N ASP A 67 3.77 -10.04 19.97
CA ASP A 67 5.11 -9.43 19.81
C ASP A 67 5.11 -8.35 18.71
N GLN A 68 4.11 -8.37 17.82
CA GLN A 68 3.87 -7.31 16.85
C GLN A 68 2.91 -6.23 17.38
N ARG A 69 2.40 -6.36 18.61
CA ARG A 69 1.43 -5.41 19.18
C ARG A 69 2.06 -4.03 19.36
N GLN A 70 1.40 -3.02 18.82
CA GLN A 70 1.73 -1.61 19.01
C GLN A 70 0.51 -0.89 19.58
N GLU A 71 0.73 0.27 20.20
CA GLU A 71 -0.37 1.16 20.63
C GLU A 71 -1.18 1.66 19.43
N LYS A 72 -0.55 1.69 18.25
CA LYS A 72 -1.07 2.28 17.04
C LYS A 72 -0.50 1.60 15.81
N TYR A 73 -1.29 1.56 14.74
CA TYR A 73 -0.86 1.16 13.41
C TYR A 73 -1.26 2.20 12.37
N ASN A 74 -0.73 2.05 11.16
CA ASN A 74 -1.20 2.78 9.99
C ASN A 74 -2.02 1.85 9.10
N LEU A 75 -3.30 2.16 8.88
CA LEU A 75 -4.07 1.60 7.77
C LEU A 75 -3.63 2.31 6.49
N ILE A 76 -3.27 1.53 5.47
CA ILE A 76 -2.72 2.03 4.22
C ILE A 76 -3.67 1.67 3.09
N PHE A 77 -4.08 2.70 2.36
CA PHE A 77 -4.92 2.60 1.18
C PHE A 77 -4.13 3.10 -0.02
N ALA A 78 -3.90 2.23 -1.00
CA ALA A 78 -3.13 2.58 -2.19
C ALA A 78 -3.67 1.81 -3.41
N PRO A 79 -3.32 2.21 -4.64
CA PRO A 79 -3.59 1.40 -5.83
C PRO A 79 -3.15 -0.06 -5.61
N VAL A 80 -3.92 -1.05 -6.06
CA VAL A 80 -3.64 -2.46 -5.76
C VAL A 80 -2.25 -2.85 -6.29
N GLY A 81 -1.89 -2.33 -7.47
CA GLY A 81 -0.57 -2.56 -8.07
C GLY A 81 0.58 -1.76 -7.44
N ALA A 82 0.32 -0.86 -6.48
CA ALA A 82 1.37 -0.09 -5.82
C ALA A 82 2.11 -0.88 -4.73
N PHE A 83 1.51 -1.96 -4.23
CA PHE A 83 2.09 -2.82 -3.20
C PHE A 83 3.13 -3.76 -3.82
N ASN A 84 4.40 -3.35 -3.81
CA ASN A 84 5.53 -4.18 -4.19
C ASN A 84 6.40 -4.45 -2.97
N PRO A 85 6.56 -5.72 -2.52
CA PRO A 85 7.34 -6.05 -1.34
C PRO A 85 8.76 -5.46 -1.39
N GLY A 86 9.16 -4.82 -0.30
CA GLY A 86 10.46 -4.15 -0.16
C GLY A 86 10.54 -2.74 -0.75
N GLU A 87 9.61 -2.36 -1.63
CA GLU A 87 9.59 -1.04 -2.27
C GLU A 87 8.66 -0.08 -1.51
N PRO A 88 9.05 1.18 -1.30
CA PRO A 88 8.19 2.15 -0.63
C PRO A 88 6.98 2.50 -1.50
N ILE A 89 5.79 2.46 -0.92
CA ILE A 89 4.59 3.01 -1.55
C ILE A 89 4.68 4.53 -1.50
N THR A 90 4.55 5.17 -2.66
CA THR A 90 4.71 6.64 -2.80
C THR A 90 3.39 7.38 -2.97
N ARG A 91 2.32 6.68 -3.37
CA ARG A 91 0.98 7.23 -3.54
C ARG A 91 -0.01 6.41 -2.72
N PHE A 92 -0.33 6.92 -1.54
CA PHE A 92 -1.27 6.28 -0.62
C PHE A 92 -1.97 7.31 0.25
N LYS A 93 -3.10 6.89 0.82
CA LYS A 93 -3.73 7.51 1.98
C LYS A 93 -3.46 6.63 3.18
N SER A 94 -3.04 7.22 4.29
CA SER A 94 -2.91 6.51 5.55
C SER A 94 -3.85 7.06 6.59
N TYR A 95 -4.33 6.16 7.46
CA TYR A 95 -5.04 6.53 8.67
C TYR A 95 -4.40 5.87 9.88
N PRO A 96 -4.17 6.64 10.95
CA PRO A 96 -3.81 6.07 12.23
C PRO A 96 -4.98 5.27 12.82
N ILE A 97 -4.71 4.07 13.31
CA ILE A 97 -5.68 3.28 14.07
C ILE A 97 -5.11 2.93 15.46
N GLU A 98 -5.77 3.43 16.50
CA GLU A 98 -5.41 3.29 17.92
C GLU A 98 -6.41 2.40 18.69
N SER A 99 -7.59 2.17 18.11
CA SER A 99 -8.68 1.35 18.65
C SER A 99 -8.85 0.05 17.86
N ASP A 100 -9.74 -0.83 18.33
CA ASP A 100 -10.05 -2.11 17.67
C ASP A 100 -10.62 -1.92 16.24
N SER A 101 -11.19 -0.75 15.94
CA SER A 101 -11.69 -0.38 14.61
C SER A 101 -11.51 1.10 14.26
N LEU A 102 -11.62 1.42 12.96
CA LEU A 102 -11.66 2.76 12.38
C LEU A 102 -12.71 2.82 11.26
N THR A 103 -13.57 3.82 11.27
CA THR A 103 -14.48 4.12 10.15
C THR A 103 -13.85 5.13 9.19
N VAL A 104 -13.94 4.87 7.90
CA VAL A 104 -13.33 5.64 6.81
C VAL A 104 -14.39 5.99 5.77
N ASP A 105 -14.39 7.26 5.34
CA ASP A 105 -15.21 7.72 4.23
C ASP A 105 -14.61 7.26 2.89
N ILE A 106 -15.38 6.49 2.11
CA ILE A 106 -14.95 5.93 0.82
C ILE A 106 -14.57 7.04 -0.16
N SER A 107 -15.28 8.18 -0.11
CA SER A 107 -15.02 9.31 -1.01
C SER A 107 -13.60 9.89 -0.88
N GLU A 108 -12.99 9.82 0.30
CA GLU A 108 -11.61 10.25 0.55
C GLU A 108 -10.57 9.35 -0.15
N LEU A 109 -10.96 8.13 -0.53
CA LEU A 109 -10.08 7.14 -1.14
C LEU A 109 -10.01 7.26 -2.66
N SER A 110 -10.97 7.95 -3.27
CA SER A 110 -11.14 8.06 -4.73
C SER A 110 -9.86 8.47 -5.49
N ALA A 111 -9.08 9.39 -4.93
CA ALA A 111 -7.82 9.86 -5.51
C ALA A 111 -6.70 8.80 -5.49
N TYR A 112 -6.89 7.67 -4.82
CA TYR A 112 -5.92 6.59 -4.63
C TYR A 112 -6.41 5.26 -5.23
N CYS A 113 -7.61 5.23 -5.80
CA CYS A 113 -8.14 4.06 -6.46
C CYS A 113 -7.55 3.89 -7.88
N ASP A 114 -7.42 2.63 -8.28
CA ASP A 114 -7.35 2.22 -9.68
C ASP A 114 -8.77 2.19 -10.25
N TRP A 115 -8.95 2.71 -11.46
CA TRP A 115 -10.22 2.62 -12.18
C TRP A 115 -10.25 1.33 -12.99
N ASP A 116 -11.35 0.58 -12.91
CA ASP A 116 -11.54 -0.56 -13.79
C ASP A 116 -11.77 -0.07 -15.23
N MET A 117 -10.70 -0.07 -16.01
CA MET A 117 -10.69 0.31 -17.43
C MET A 117 -11.50 -0.66 -18.31
N GLY A 118 -12.00 -1.77 -17.74
CA GLY A 118 -12.86 -2.75 -18.40
C GLY A 118 -14.32 -2.31 -18.60
N GLY A 119 -14.70 -1.12 -18.13
CA GLY A 119 -16.01 -0.50 -18.42
C GLY A 119 -17.11 -0.79 -17.41
N SER A 120 -16.80 -1.35 -16.23
CA SER A 120 -17.76 -1.56 -15.14
C SER A 120 -18.05 -0.29 -14.32
N GLY A 121 -17.23 0.76 -14.44
CA GLY A 121 -17.34 1.99 -13.63
C GLY A 121 -16.83 1.82 -12.18
N GLU A 122 -16.27 0.66 -11.85
CA GLU A 122 -15.86 0.32 -10.49
C GLU A 122 -14.48 0.87 -10.15
N MET A 123 -14.31 1.25 -8.89
CA MET A 123 -13.04 1.71 -8.34
C MET A 123 -12.45 0.65 -7.44
N LYS A 124 -11.15 0.38 -7.57
CA LYS A 124 -10.43 -0.62 -6.78
C LYS A 124 -9.33 0.03 -5.96
N ILE A 125 -9.16 -0.39 -4.73
CA ILE A 125 -8.05 0.05 -3.88
C ILE A 125 -7.52 -1.14 -3.08
N GLY A 126 -6.21 -1.20 -2.87
CA GLY A 126 -5.61 -2.13 -1.93
C GLY A 126 -5.63 -1.53 -0.52
N LEU A 127 -6.09 -2.34 0.43
CA LEU A 127 -6.06 -2.06 1.86
C LEU A 127 -5.01 -2.97 2.51
N SER A 128 -4.17 -2.39 3.36
CA SER A 128 -3.26 -3.13 4.22
C SER A 128 -3.01 -2.37 5.53
N VAL A 129 -2.23 -2.97 6.42
CA VAL A 129 -1.81 -2.38 7.69
C VAL A 129 -0.29 -2.40 7.79
N ALA A 130 0.29 -1.31 8.28
CA ALA A 130 1.72 -1.17 8.47
C ALA A 130 2.04 -0.67 9.88
N ARG A 131 3.29 -0.88 10.30
CA ARG A 131 3.81 -0.33 11.55
C ARG A 131 3.89 1.18 11.49
N VAL A 132 3.85 1.85 12.64
CA VAL A 132 3.99 3.33 12.69
C VAL A 132 5.32 3.80 12.09
N GLU A 133 6.38 3.00 12.29
CA GLU A 133 7.73 3.26 11.80
C GLU A 133 7.97 2.89 10.32
N ASP A 134 7.02 2.23 9.65
CA ASP A 134 7.08 1.88 8.21
C ASP A 134 5.85 2.42 7.47
N ILE A 135 5.64 3.74 7.54
CA ILE A 135 4.47 4.40 6.94
C ILE A 135 4.39 4.24 5.42
N ASN A 136 5.54 4.07 4.75
CA ASN A 136 5.57 3.79 3.30
C ASN A 136 5.26 2.32 3.00
N SER A 137 4.97 1.50 4.02
CA SER A 137 4.44 0.15 3.92
C SER A 137 5.25 -0.74 2.98
N ARG A 138 6.59 -0.71 3.09
CA ARG A 138 7.47 -1.52 2.25
C ARG A 138 7.16 -3.00 2.42
N ASN A 139 6.93 -3.41 3.66
CA ASN A 139 6.57 -4.76 4.01
C ASN A 139 5.37 -4.73 4.97
N PRO A 140 4.14 -4.73 4.42
CA PRO A 140 2.93 -4.63 5.21
C PRO A 140 2.76 -5.80 6.20
N LEU A 141 2.06 -5.52 7.29
CA LEU A 141 1.71 -6.48 8.33
C LEU A 141 0.47 -7.31 8.00
N SER A 142 -0.17 -7.13 6.85
CA SER A 142 -1.26 -7.99 6.38
C SER A 142 -1.07 -8.33 4.91
N GLU A 143 -1.76 -9.36 4.44
CA GLU A 143 -2.00 -9.50 3.01
C GLU A 143 -2.75 -8.27 2.49
N ILE A 144 -2.53 -7.95 1.20
CA ILE A 144 -3.21 -6.85 0.55
C ILE A 144 -4.65 -7.29 0.26
N MET A 145 -5.61 -6.61 0.88
CA MET A 145 -7.03 -6.84 0.63
C MET A 145 -7.50 -5.87 -0.45
N PRO A 146 -7.82 -6.33 -1.67
CA PRO A 146 -8.47 -5.47 -2.65
C PRO A 146 -9.89 -5.17 -2.18
N LEU A 147 -10.25 -3.89 -2.17
CA LEU A 147 -11.60 -3.39 -1.96
C LEU A 147 -12.11 -2.83 -3.29
N THR A 148 -13.36 -3.12 -3.59
CA THR A 148 -14.05 -2.68 -4.80
C THR A 148 -15.24 -1.81 -4.41
N PHE A 149 -15.28 -0.60 -4.94
CA PHE A 149 -16.36 0.36 -4.71
C PHE A 149 -17.21 0.55 -5.97
N SER A 150 -18.49 0.81 -5.76
CA SER A 150 -19.39 1.30 -6.80
C SER A 150 -18.94 2.67 -7.33
N GLU A 151 -19.38 3.02 -8.55
CA GLU A 151 -19.02 4.29 -9.21
C GLU A 151 -19.43 5.53 -8.38
N ASP A 152 -20.54 5.43 -7.65
CA ASP A 152 -21.06 6.48 -6.76
C ASP A 152 -20.33 6.58 -5.41
N LEU A 153 -19.35 5.71 -5.17
CA LEU A 153 -18.55 5.63 -3.95
C LEU A 153 -19.40 5.45 -2.67
N GLN A 154 -20.61 4.91 -2.80
CA GLN A 154 -21.49 4.67 -1.66
C GLN A 154 -21.28 3.28 -1.07
N THR A 155 -20.94 2.30 -1.90
CA THR A 155 -20.98 0.88 -1.52
C THR A 155 -19.64 0.19 -1.73
N CYS A 156 -19.17 -0.54 -0.72
CA CYS A 156 -18.06 -1.49 -0.81
C CYS A 156 -18.59 -2.90 -1.03
N LYS A 157 -18.12 -3.58 -2.08
CA LYS A 157 -18.57 -4.94 -2.43
C LYS A 157 -18.19 -5.99 -1.40
N GLU A 158 -17.09 -5.77 -0.69
CA GLU A 158 -16.60 -6.62 0.37
C GLU A 158 -17.38 -6.44 1.68
N GLY A 159 -18.32 -5.48 1.72
CA GLY A 159 -19.17 -5.18 2.85
C GLY A 159 -18.73 -3.94 3.62
N LYS A 160 -19.58 -3.50 4.55
CA LYS A 160 -19.32 -2.32 5.39
C LYS A 160 -18.31 -2.58 6.51
N GLU A 161 -18.34 -3.79 7.07
CA GLU A 161 -17.49 -4.19 8.19
C GLU A 161 -16.37 -5.09 7.68
N ILE A 162 -15.17 -4.54 7.59
CA ILE A 162 -13.97 -5.20 7.10
C ILE A 162 -13.09 -5.59 8.28
N THR A 163 -12.56 -6.81 8.28
CA THR A 163 -11.57 -7.23 9.29
C THR A 163 -10.27 -7.61 8.59
N LEU A 164 -9.18 -6.92 8.94
CA LEU A 164 -7.83 -7.26 8.47
C LEU A 164 -7.15 -8.18 9.48
N SER A 165 -6.70 -9.34 9.01
CA SER A 165 -5.87 -10.22 9.81
C SER A 165 -4.40 -9.86 9.63
N MET A 166 -3.76 -9.50 10.75
CA MET A 166 -2.33 -9.25 10.76
C MET A 166 -1.56 -10.56 10.73
N THR A 167 -0.38 -10.51 10.12
CA THR A 167 0.53 -11.63 10.03
C THR A 167 1.08 -12.00 11.40
N ASP A 168 1.21 -13.31 11.64
CA ASP A 168 1.88 -13.82 12.84
C ASP A 168 3.41 -13.80 12.73
N LYS A 169 3.92 -13.45 11.55
CA LYS A 169 5.35 -13.39 11.29
C LYS A 169 6.02 -12.30 12.12
N PRO A 170 7.19 -12.57 12.72
CA PRO A 170 7.98 -11.52 13.36
C PRO A 170 8.46 -10.51 12.30
N LEU A 171 8.61 -9.25 12.71
CA LEU A 171 9.04 -8.14 11.84
C LEU A 171 10.22 -8.48 10.94
N THR A 172 11.26 -9.13 11.48
CA THR A 172 12.48 -9.47 10.72
C THR A 172 12.21 -10.42 9.55
N SER A 173 11.19 -11.27 9.64
CA SER A 173 10.82 -12.20 8.56
C SER A 173 9.96 -11.57 7.46
N LEU A 174 9.56 -10.31 7.63
CA LEU A 174 8.92 -9.52 6.58
C LEU A 174 9.93 -8.88 5.62
N TYR A 175 11.22 -8.93 5.98
CA TYR A 175 12.32 -8.47 5.14
C TYR A 175 13.09 -9.67 4.57
N PRO A 176 13.85 -9.47 3.48
CA PRO A 176 14.77 -10.48 2.99
C PRO A 176 15.67 -11.02 4.10
N GLU A 177 16.04 -12.29 4.00
CA GLU A 177 16.91 -12.93 4.98
C GLU A 177 18.21 -12.14 5.15
N GLY A 178 18.57 -11.86 6.40
CA GLY A 178 19.79 -11.11 6.71
C GLY A 178 19.68 -9.60 6.64
N THR A 179 18.51 -9.05 6.31
CA THR A 179 18.29 -7.61 6.45
C THR A 179 18.48 -7.17 7.91
N PHE A 180 19.36 -6.19 8.10
CA PHE A 180 19.56 -5.50 9.36
C PHE A 180 18.63 -4.29 9.43
N LEU A 181 17.82 -4.25 10.48
CA LEU A 181 16.81 -3.24 10.72
C LEU A 181 17.24 -2.30 11.83
N VAL A 182 17.26 -1.01 11.54
CA VAL A 182 17.49 0.04 12.53
C VAL A 182 16.20 0.83 12.69
N ARG A 183 15.59 0.72 13.87
CA ARG A 183 14.49 1.60 14.28
C ARG A 183 15.05 2.85 14.93
N ILE A 184 14.72 4.02 14.38
CA ILE A 184 14.98 5.32 15.01
C ILE A 184 13.72 5.71 15.77
N VAL A 185 13.87 6.00 17.06
CA VAL A 185 12.80 6.53 17.91
C VAL A 185 13.07 8.01 18.16
N ASP A 186 12.28 8.87 17.52
CA ASP A 186 12.37 10.33 17.63
C ASP A 186 11.05 10.94 18.07
N SER A 187 10.96 11.30 19.36
CA SER A 187 9.73 11.90 19.91
C SER A 187 9.32 13.25 19.27
N LYS A 188 10.20 13.92 18.53
CA LYS A 188 9.87 15.18 17.81
C LYS A 188 9.52 14.97 16.35
N GLY A 189 9.90 13.82 15.79
CA GLY A 189 9.75 13.50 14.37
C GLY A 189 10.44 14.41 13.38
N GLU A 190 11.58 14.94 13.80
CA GLU A 190 12.52 15.65 12.92
C GLU A 190 13.28 14.64 12.04
N GLY A 191 13.52 13.45 12.59
CA GLY A 191 14.14 12.31 11.96
C GLY A 191 15.65 12.35 11.87
N GLY A 192 16.22 11.56 10.96
CA GLY A 192 17.67 11.42 10.92
C GLY A 192 18.21 10.45 9.88
N TYR A 193 19.54 10.43 9.80
CA TYR A 193 20.32 9.55 8.95
C TYR A 193 20.99 8.49 9.80
N VAL A 194 20.71 7.22 9.48
CA VAL A 194 21.45 6.09 10.01
C VAL A 194 22.81 6.07 9.34
N ASN A 195 23.86 6.32 10.11
CA ASN A 195 25.23 6.36 9.63
C ASN A 195 26.07 5.27 10.29
N PHE A 196 26.67 4.40 9.47
CA PHE A 196 27.69 3.46 9.89
C PHE A 196 29.07 3.99 9.52
N ARG A 197 29.96 4.08 10.50
CA ARG A 197 31.38 4.43 10.32
C ARG A 197 32.22 3.19 10.57
N TYR A 198 33.08 2.82 9.63
CA TYR A 198 33.92 1.62 9.77
C TYR A 198 35.28 1.81 9.11
N GLN A 199 36.26 1.01 9.51
CA GLN A 199 37.56 0.96 8.85
C GLN A 199 37.53 -0.06 7.70
N SER A 200 37.95 0.37 6.53
CA SER A 200 38.11 -0.49 5.36
C SER A 200 39.37 -1.35 5.46
N LYS A 201 39.51 -2.32 4.53
CA LYS A 201 40.74 -3.12 4.39
C LYS A 201 41.99 -2.29 4.07
N THR A 202 41.82 -1.07 3.54
CA THR A 202 42.91 -0.12 3.27
C THR A 202 43.14 0.86 4.42
N ASN A 203 42.57 0.60 5.60
CA ASN A 203 42.67 1.43 6.80
C ASN A 203 42.15 2.87 6.60
N THR A 204 41.14 3.02 5.73
CA THR A 204 40.43 4.28 5.52
C THR A 204 39.06 4.21 6.19
N THR A 205 38.63 5.31 6.80
CA THR A 205 37.28 5.40 7.36
C THR A 205 36.27 5.61 6.24
N LEU A 206 35.29 4.72 6.16
CA LEU A 206 34.17 4.80 5.24
C LEU A 206 32.88 5.07 6.01
N THR A 207 31.94 5.75 5.35
CA THR A 207 30.61 6.03 5.89
C THR A 207 29.56 5.43 4.96
N LEU A 208 28.65 4.65 5.52
CA LEU A 208 27.42 4.22 4.85
C LEU A 208 26.24 4.92 5.55
N GLY A 209 25.56 5.78 4.81
CA GLY A 209 24.45 6.59 5.32
C GLY A 209 23.15 6.33 4.58
N ARG A 210 22.04 6.16 5.31
CA ARG A 210 20.68 6.19 4.76
C ARG A 210 19.79 7.10 5.60
N GLY A 211 19.10 8.01 4.94
CA GLY A 211 18.18 8.96 5.56
C GLY A 211 16.74 8.46 5.58
N SER A 212 15.95 9.02 6.51
CA SER A 212 14.49 8.94 6.50
C SER A 212 13.88 10.17 7.20
N SER A 213 12.70 10.65 6.76
CA SER A 213 12.01 11.90 7.23
C SER A 213 10.57 11.67 7.75
N GLY A 214 10.17 12.17 8.95
CA GLY A 214 9.00 11.68 9.74
C GLY A 214 9.25 11.24 11.22
N PRO A 215 8.20 10.84 11.98
CA PRO A 215 8.26 10.60 13.43
C PRO A 215 8.80 9.27 13.95
N ASP A 216 8.85 8.22 13.12
CA ASP A 216 9.44 6.93 13.50
C ASP A 216 9.96 6.26 12.23
N PHE A 217 11.19 5.72 12.25
CA PHE A 217 11.75 5.10 11.04
C PHE A 217 12.27 3.72 11.26
N LEU A 218 11.84 2.84 10.39
CA LEU A 218 12.52 1.59 10.13
C LEU A 218 13.40 1.75 8.89
N VAL A 219 14.71 1.72 9.09
CA VAL A 219 15.69 1.71 8.01
C VAL A 219 16.24 0.30 7.86
N ALA A 220 16.08 -0.24 6.66
CA ALA A 220 16.57 -1.57 6.29
C ALA A 220 17.91 -1.47 5.56
N PHE A 221 18.84 -2.34 5.95
CA PHE A 221 20.13 -2.54 5.29
C PHE A 221 20.27 -4.00 4.92
N GLU A 222 20.51 -4.30 3.65
CA GLU A 222 20.72 -5.68 3.23
C GLU A 222 22.09 -6.20 3.71
N ALA A 223 22.18 -7.49 4.03
CA ALA A 223 23.45 -8.13 4.39
C ALA A 223 24.54 -7.90 3.33
N SER A 224 24.16 -7.79 2.05
CA SER A 224 25.02 -7.50 0.90
C SER A 224 25.80 -6.18 1.01
N GLU A 225 25.28 -5.23 1.80
CA GLU A 225 25.92 -3.94 2.08
C GLU A 225 27.14 -4.10 2.99
N PHE A 226 27.10 -5.06 3.90
CA PHE A 226 28.16 -5.34 4.88
C PHE A 226 29.09 -6.48 4.45
N LYS A 227 28.56 -7.47 3.72
CA LYS A 227 29.24 -8.72 3.34
C LYS A 227 30.66 -8.50 2.81
N GLY A 228 31.64 -9.05 3.53
CA GLY A 228 33.07 -9.01 3.16
C GLY A 228 33.72 -7.62 3.12
N LYS A 229 32.97 -6.57 3.47
CA LYS A 229 33.36 -5.16 3.42
C LYS A 229 33.51 -4.55 4.82
N ILE A 230 32.61 -4.91 5.73
CA ILE A 230 32.44 -4.32 7.06
C ILE A 230 32.48 -5.45 8.08
N ARG A 231 33.39 -5.38 9.05
CA ARG A 231 33.42 -6.32 10.19
C ARG A 231 33.05 -5.62 11.48
N ASP A 232 33.71 -4.50 11.77
CA ASP A 232 33.41 -3.67 12.94
C ASP A 232 32.94 -2.29 12.45
N ALA A 233 31.79 -1.83 12.93
CA ALA A 233 31.22 -0.54 12.60
C ALA A 233 30.69 0.19 13.83
N VAL A 234 30.76 1.51 13.80
CA VAL A 234 30.09 2.39 14.76
C VAL A 234 28.85 2.96 14.09
N LEU A 235 27.69 2.58 14.60
CA LEU A 235 26.41 3.16 14.24
C LEU A 235 26.18 4.45 15.04
N VAL A 236 25.68 5.48 14.35
CA VAL A 236 25.20 6.73 14.94
C VAL A 236 24.07 7.30 14.08
N ILE A 237 23.05 7.90 14.71
CA ILE A 237 22.05 8.71 14.01
C ILE A 237 22.56 10.14 13.93
N THR A 238 22.47 10.74 12.74
CA THR A 238 22.81 12.16 12.54
C THR A 238 21.63 12.97 12.03
N ASP A 239 21.64 14.27 12.28
CA ASP A 239 20.72 15.22 11.65
C ASP A 239 21.06 15.46 10.16
N PHE A 240 20.33 16.38 9.53
CA PHE A 240 20.52 16.80 8.14
C PHE A 240 21.83 17.57 7.89
N GLU A 241 22.50 18.04 8.95
CA GLU A 241 23.83 18.66 8.89
C GLU A 241 24.95 17.64 9.16
N ASN A 242 24.62 16.34 9.26
CA ASN A 242 25.52 15.24 9.63
C ASN A 242 26.10 15.34 11.05
N LYS A 243 25.44 16.06 11.96
CA LYS A 243 25.83 16.10 13.37
C LYS A 243 25.22 14.91 14.12
N PRO A 244 25.98 14.19 14.95
CA PRO A 244 25.45 13.12 15.79
C PRO A 244 24.34 13.61 16.71
N ILE A 245 23.21 12.92 16.68
CA ILE A 245 22.05 13.16 17.56
C ILE A 245 21.69 11.92 18.39
N SER A 246 22.43 10.81 18.27
CA SER A 246 22.30 9.63 19.13
C SER A 246 23.62 9.25 19.78
N GLU A 247 23.54 8.40 20.81
CA GLU A 247 24.70 7.65 21.27
C GLU A 247 25.28 6.77 20.16
N GLN A 248 26.59 6.55 20.22
CA GLN A 248 27.29 5.65 19.32
C GLN A 248 27.09 4.20 19.77
N ARG A 249 26.94 3.29 18.82
CA ARG A 249 26.86 1.85 19.09
C ARG A 249 27.86 1.08 18.25
N GLU A 250 28.68 0.29 18.92
CA GLU A 250 29.58 -0.65 18.27
C GLU A 250 28.81 -1.88 17.81
N LEU A 251 28.94 -2.21 16.54
CA LEU A 251 28.30 -3.33 15.88
C LEU A 251 29.34 -4.18 15.18
N ARG A 252 29.09 -5.49 15.14
CA ARG A 252 29.91 -6.46 14.44
C ARG A 252 29.09 -7.18 13.40
N PHE A 253 29.70 -7.42 12.25
CA PHE A 253 29.11 -8.14 11.14
C PHE A 253 30.00 -9.33 10.78
N ASP A 254 29.37 -10.47 10.53
CA ASP A 254 30.05 -11.67 10.10
C ASP A 254 30.49 -11.61 8.62
N GLU A 255 31.11 -12.68 8.14
CA GLU A 255 31.57 -12.78 6.75
C GLU A 255 30.44 -12.72 5.71
N ASN A 256 29.20 -13.01 6.11
CA ASN A 256 28.00 -12.95 5.28
C ASN A 256 27.30 -11.58 5.36
N GLY A 257 27.73 -10.71 6.27
CA GLY A 257 27.15 -9.39 6.50
C GLY A 257 26.01 -9.39 7.51
N TYR A 258 25.85 -10.45 8.29
CA TYR A 258 24.85 -10.51 9.36
C TYR A 258 25.38 -9.88 10.64
N CYS A 259 24.56 -9.06 11.29
CA CYS A 259 24.95 -8.39 12.53
C CYS A 259 24.93 -9.37 13.72
N GLU A 260 26.05 -9.48 14.43
CA GLU A 260 26.22 -10.38 15.58
C GLU A 260 25.35 -9.97 16.77
N GLN A 261 25.01 -8.69 16.88
CA GLN A 261 24.13 -8.13 17.92
C GLN A 261 22.64 -8.35 17.62
N GLY A 262 22.30 -8.97 16.48
CA GLY A 262 20.94 -9.28 16.06
C GLY A 262 20.49 -8.52 14.82
N GLN A 263 19.36 -8.93 14.24
CA GLN A 263 18.83 -8.37 12.99
C GLN A 263 18.03 -7.07 13.19
N TYR A 264 17.73 -6.69 14.43
CA TYR A 264 16.91 -5.52 14.75
C TYR A 264 17.50 -4.79 15.94
N ILE A 265 17.66 -3.48 15.81
CA ILE A 265 18.05 -2.61 16.93
C ILE A 265 17.20 -1.35 16.95
N GLU A 266 16.97 -0.85 18.16
CA GLU A 266 16.28 0.42 18.39
C GLU A 266 17.26 1.46 18.89
N VAL A 267 17.34 2.61 18.21
CA VAL A 267 18.17 3.75 18.60
C VAL A 267 17.26 4.92 18.98
N VAL A 268 17.31 5.28 20.25
CA VAL A 268 16.57 6.41 20.80
C VAL A 268 17.41 7.68 20.65
N ILE A 269 16.80 8.76 20.17
CA ILE A 269 17.43 10.08 20.13
C ILE A 269 17.24 10.74 21.51
N PRO A 270 18.31 10.90 22.32
CA PRO A 270 18.24 11.55 23.62
C PRO A 270 17.92 13.03 23.48
N ARG A 271 17.31 13.57 24.53
CA ARG A 271 16.95 14.99 24.64
C ARG A 271 18.09 15.83 25.19
#